data_AF-A0A7X7P0B5-F1
#
_entry.id   AF-A0A7X7P0B5-F1
#
_cell.length_a   1.000
_cell.length_b   1.000
_cell.length_c   1.000
_cell.angle_alpha   90.00
_cell.angle_beta   90.00
_cell.angle_gamma   90.00
#
_symmetry.space_group_name_H-M   'P 1'
#
loop_
_entity.id
_entity.type
_entity.pdbx_description
1 polymer ?
#
loop_
_entity_poly.entity_id
_entity_poly.type
_entity_poly.pdbx_seq_one_letter_code
_entity_poly.pdbx_strand_id
1 'polypeptide(L)' 'MVIVGVLNSRFILLADGDLRKIENPKVKNVKHIVYTAMVAEDVVESYKRGEIPSNNSIKNNLKRIQDTQRYKGEGGLVDG' A
#
# COMPACT_ATOMS: atom_id res chain seq x y z
N MET A 1 -3.52 2.89 2.91
CA MET A 1 -2.10 3.30 3.02
C MET A 1 -1.24 2.06 2.86
N VAL A 2 -0.05 2.20 2.30
CA VAL A 2 0.95 1.14 2.12
C VAL A 2 2.19 1.45 2.95
N ILE A 3 2.94 0.42 3.31
CA ILE A 3 4.23 0.57 3.98
C ILE A 3 5.28 0.93 2.93
N VAL A 4 6.00 2.03 3.17
CA VAL A 4 7.03 2.56 2.26
C VAL A 4 8.41 2.63 2.90
N GLY A 5 8.54 2.13 4.13
CA GLY A 5 9.83 2.09 4.81
C GLY A 5 9.71 1.60 6.25
N VAL A 6 10.84 1.15 6.77
CA VAL A 6 11.01 0.76 8.17
C VAL A 6 12.01 1.73 8.78
N LEU A 7 11.61 2.43 9.84
CA LEU A 7 12.52 3.34 10.55
C LEU A 7 13.34 2.59 11.60
N ASN A 8 12.71 1.66 12.31
CA ASN A 8 13.33 0.80 13.33
C ASN A 8 12.35 -0.31 13.72
N SER A 9 12.71 -1.10 14.74
CA SER A 9 11.91 -2.22 15.25
C SER A 9 10.49 -1.86 15.71
N ARG A 10 10.21 -0.59 16.01
CA ARG A 10 8.92 -0.13 16.52
C ARG A 10 8.13 0.71 15.52
N PHE A 11 8.78 1.34 14.55
CA PHE A 11 8.15 2.36 13.71
C PHE A 11 8.35 2.10 12.22
N ILE A 12 7.27 2.32 11.47
CA ILE A 12 7.21 2.21 10.02
C ILE A 12 6.72 3.52 9.39
N LEU A 13 6.99 3.67 8.10
CA LEU A 13 6.52 4.76 7.26
C LEU A 13 5.35 4.29 6.41
N LEU A 14 4.26 5.06 6.42
CA LEU A 14 3.05 4.80 5.65
C LEU A 14 2.78 5.92 4.66
N ALA A 15 2.45 5.58 3.42
CA ALA A 15 2.00 6.52 2.41
C ALA A 15 0.69 6.06 1.77
N ASP A 16 -0.10 7.00 1.26
CA ASP A 16 -1.23 6.74 0.35
C ASP A 16 -1.06 7.44 -1.00
N GLY A 17 -0.02 8.27 -1.17
CA GLY A 17 0.26 8.98 -2.41
C GLY A 17 -0.65 10.18 -2.65
N ASP A 18 -1.50 10.54 -1.69
CA ASP A 18 -2.39 11.70 -1.76
C ASP A 18 -2.19 12.64 -0.56
N LEU A 19 -2.79 12.31 0.58
CA LEU A 19 -2.64 13.05 1.83
C LEU A 19 -1.29 12.80 2.48
N ARG A 20 -0.80 11.55 2.41
CA ARG A 20 0.51 11.14 2.92
C ARG A 20 1.35 10.64 1.75
N LYS A 21 2.15 11.56 1.23
CA LYS A 21 3.02 11.34 0.08
C LYS A 21 4.32 10.65 0.47
N ILE A 22 5.05 10.12 -0.51
CA ILE A 22 6.34 9.45 -0.31
C ILE A 22 7.39 10.38 0.30
N GLU A 23 7.30 11.69 0.01
CA GLU A 23 8.18 12.74 0.53
C GLU A 23 7.80 13.16 1.97
N ASN A 24 6.56 12.92 2.39
CA ASN A 24 6.08 13.22 3.75
C ASN A 24 5.20 12.08 4.29
N PRO A 25 5.79 10.89 4.54
CA PRO A 25 5.07 9.72 4.96
C PRO A 25 4.63 9.83 6.43
N LYS A 26 3.59 9.10 6.79
CA LYS A 26 3.12 8.98 8.17
C LYS A 26 3.97 7.98 8.94
N VAL A 27 4.55 8.41 10.06
CA VAL A 27 5.16 7.50 11.04
C VAL A 27 4.07 6.82 11.87
N LYS A 28 4.12 5.49 12.01
CA LYS A 28 3.21 4.74 12.90
C LYS A 28 3.97 3.65 13.66
N ASN A 29 3.60 3.43 14.91
CA ASN A 29 4.11 2.32 15.68
C ASN A 29 3.46 1.02 15.20
N VAL A 30 4.26 -0.02 14.96
CA VAL A 30 3.81 -1.34 14.47
C VAL A 30 2.73 -1.97 15.35
N LYS A 31 2.75 -1.72 16.67
CA LYS A 31 1.73 -2.24 17.61
C LYS A 31 0.32 -1.69 17.41
N HIS A 32 0.18 -0.64 16.61
CA HIS A 32 -1.09 0.03 16.31
C HIS A 32 -1.50 -0.15 14.84
N ILE A 33 -0.89 -1.11 14.14
CA ILE A 33 -1.18 -1.44 12.75
C ILE A 33 -1.90 -2.78 12.72
N VAL A 34 -2.99 -2.84 11.94
CA VAL A 34 -3.56 -4.08 11.46
C VAL A 34 -3.09 -4.28 10.04
N TYR A 35 -2.37 -5.36 9.80
CA TYR A 35 -1.87 -5.70 8.47
C TYR A 35 -2.95 -6.42 7.66
N THR A 36 -2.94 -6.22 6.35
CA THR A 36 -3.72 -7.02 5.41
C THR A 36 -2.78 -7.99 4.69
N ALA A 37 -3.33 -9.06 4.10
CA ALA A 37 -2.59 -9.98 3.25
C ALA A 37 -2.42 -9.46 1.81
N MET A 38 -2.51 -8.14 1.60
CA MET A 38 -2.43 -7.50 0.28
C MET A 38 -1.09 -6.80 0.12
N VAL A 39 -0.52 -6.93 -1.08
CA VAL A 39 0.75 -6.30 -1.44
C VAL A 39 0.51 -5.29 -2.56
N ALA A 40 1.15 -4.12 -2.45
CA ALA A 40 1.19 -3.14 -3.54
C ALA A 40 2.37 -3.48 -4.45
N GLU A 41 2.13 -4.34 -5.43
CA GLU A 41 3.19 -4.93 -6.26
C GLU A 41 4.05 -3.88 -6.97
N ASP A 42 3.45 -2.84 -7.57
CA ASP A 42 4.26 -1.83 -8.27
C ASP A 42 5.17 -1.04 -7.31
N VAL A 43 4.77 -0.90 -6.05
CA VAL A 43 5.59 -0.27 -5.00
C VAL A 43 6.77 -1.17 -4.65
N VAL A 44 6.53 -2.47 -4.50
CA VAL A 44 7.58 -3.47 -4.26
C VAL A 44 8.57 -3.52 -5.42
N GLU A 45 8.08 -3.53 -6.66
CA GLU A 45 8.92 -3.59 -7.85
C GLU A 45 9.79 -2.33 -8.02
N SER A 46 9.29 -1.14 -7.70
CA SER A 46 10.12 0.06 -7.63
C SER A 46 11.28 -0.11 -6.63
N TYR A 47 11.01 -0.61 -5.43
CA TYR A 47 12.09 -0.83 -4.44
C TYR A 47 13.08 -1.91 -4.88
N LYS A 48 12.63 -2.99 -5.54
CA LYS A 48 13.52 -4.01 -6.11
C LYS A 48 14.47 -3.44 -7.16
N ARG A 49 14.05 -2.41 -7.90
CA ARG A 49 14.90 -1.66 -8.84
C ARG A 49 15.75 -0.57 -8.18
N GLY A 50 15.64 -0.36 -6.87
CA GLY A 50 16.32 0.74 -6.17
C GLY A 50 15.69 2.12 -6.42
N GLU A 51 14.46 2.16 -6.92
CA GLU A 51 13.72 3.39 -7.22
C GLU A 51 12.81 3.78 -6.06
N ILE A 52 12.52 5.08 -5.96
CA ILE A 52 11.48 5.59 -5.07
C ILE A 52 10.13 5.53 -5.81
N PRO A 53 9.12 4.81 -5.29
CA PRO A 53 7.80 4.75 -5.91
C PRO A 53 7.16 6.14 -6.03
N SER A 54 6.54 6.43 -7.18
CA SER A 54 5.80 7.68 -7.34
C SER A 54 4.49 7.69 -6.55
N ASN A 55 4.07 8.87 -6.11
CA ASN A 55 2.78 9.07 -5.44
C ASN A 55 1.60 8.55 -6.27
N ASN A 56 1.66 8.68 -7.61
CA ASN A 56 0.62 8.17 -8.49
C ASN A 56 0.58 6.63 -8.53
N SER A 57 1.75 5.98 -8.54
CA SER A 57 1.85 4.52 -8.47
C SER A 57 1.23 3.96 -7.18
N ILE A 58 1.50 4.61 -6.04
CA ILE A 58 0.93 4.25 -4.74
C ILE A 58 -0.60 4.37 -4.76
N LYS A 59 -1.15 5.50 -5.25
CA LYS A 59 -2.60 5.71 -5.37
C LYS A 59 -3.27 4.64 -6.23
N ASN A 60 -2.70 4.35 -7.40
CA ASN A 60 -3.24 3.36 -8.32
C ASN A 60 -3.26 1.96 -7.73
N ASN A 61 -2.19 1.55 -7.02
CA ASN A 61 -2.16 0.26 -6.33
C ASN A 61 -3.20 0.16 -5.24
N LEU A 62 -3.31 1.20 -4.39
CA LEU A 62 -4.32 1.22 -3.34
C LEU A 62 -5.73 1.10 -3.91
N LYS A 63 -6.02 1.78 -5.03
CA LYS A 63 -7.31 1.64 -5.73
C LYS A 63 -7.54 0.21 -6.21
N ARG A 64 -6.58 -0.40 -6.93
CA ARG A 64 -6.70 -1.80 -7.40
C ARG A 64 -6.92 -2.79 -6.25
N ILE A 65 -6.20 -2.61 -5.13
CA ILE A 65 -6.34 -3.43 -3.92
C ILE A 65 -7.77 -3.31 -3.37
N GLN A 66 -8.30 -2.08 -3.25
CA GLN A 66 -9.66 -1.85 -2.76
C GLN A 66 -10.72 -2.44 -3.68
N ASP A 67 -10.57 -2.27 -4.99
CA ASP A 67 -11.51 -2.81 -5.97
C ASP A 67 -11.52 -4.33 -5.93
N THR A 68 -10.34 -4.98 -5.84
CA THR A 68 -10.23 -6.43 -5.65
C THR A 68 -10.96 -6.92 -4.40
N GLN A 69 -10.89 -6.16 -3.30
CA GLN A 69 -11.60 -6.50 -2.06
C GLN A 69 -13.12 -6.37 -2.23
N ARG A 70 -13.61 -5.38 -2.98
CA ARG A 70 -15.04 -5.24 -3.30
C ARG A 70 -15.56 -6.43 -4.11
N TYR A 71 -14.86 -6.81 -5.19
CA TYR A 71 -15.23 -7.99 -6.00
C TYR A 71 -15.28 -9.29 -5.19
N LYS A 72 -14.39 -9.47 -4.20
CA LYS A 72 -14.43 -10.65 -3.31
C LYS A 72 -15.58 -10.61 -2.30
N GLY A 73 -16.07 -9.42 -1.93
CA GLY A 73 -17.17 -9.24 -0.97
C GLY A 73 -18.57 -9.28 -1.59
N GLU A 74 -18.70 -8.96 -2.89
CA GLU A 74 -19.98 -8.86 -3.59
C GLU A 74 -20.43 -10.16 -4.29
N GLY A 75 -19.70 -11.26 -4.08
CA GLY A 75 -20.02 -12.56 -4.68
C GLY A 75 -19.41 -12.68 -6.08
N GLY A 76 -18.65 -13.76 -6.29
CA GLY A 76 -18.23 -14.14 -7.62
C GLY A 76 -19.48 -14.40 -8.47
N LEU A 77 -19.82 -13.47 -9.35
CA LEU A 77 -20.56 -13.78 -10.55
C LEU A 77 -19.54 -14.36 -11.53
N VAL A 78 -19.53 -15.69 -11.56
CA VAL A 78 -19.05 -16.44 -12.72
C VAL A 78 -20.07 -16.21 -13.83
N ASP A 79 -19.67 -15.45 -14.85
CA ASP A 79 -20.38 -15.49 -16.13
C ASP A 79 -19.58 -16.40 -17.06
N GLY A 80 -20.17 -17.58 -17.30
CA GLY A 80 -20.12 -18.39 -18.54
C GLY A 80 -18.77 -18.69 -19.18
#